data_AF-A0A3D8L583-F1
#
_entry.id   AF-A0A3D8L583-F1
#
_cell.length_a   1.000
_cell.length_b   1.000
_cell.length_c   1.000
_cell.angle_alpha   90.00
_cell.angle_beta   90.00
_cell.angle_gamma   90.00
#
_symmetry.space_group_name_H-M   'P 1'
#
loop_
_entity.id
_entity.type
_entity.pdbx_description
1 polymer ?
#
loop_
_entity_poly.entity_id
_entity_poly.type
_entity_poly.pdbx_seq_one_letter_code
_entity_poly.pdbx_strand_id
1 'polypeptide(L)'
;MHFIIDTAKVVEVFCFIDDFCKEVQEYFASHPLPKGLSEKHPAGRRPALSESEVLTILTLYHLSGFKCFEYYYERLVLGELKNDRLRH
;
A
#
# COMPACT_ATOMS: atom_id res chain seq x y z
N MET A 1 5.42 24.15 -3.36
CA MET A 1 5.16 22.95 -4.19
C MET A 1 3.77 22.44 -3.87
N HIS A 2 2.83 22.67 -4.78
CA HIS A 2 1.53 21.99 -4.78
C HIS A 2 1.76 20.70 -5.56
N PHE A 3 1.82 19.57 -4.85
CA PHE A 3 1.95 18.27 -5.47
C PHE A 3 0.53 17.91 -5.93
N ILE A 4 0.16 18.27 -7.16
CA ILE A 4 -1.09 17.81 -7.75
C ILE A 4 -0.88 16.33 -8.04
N ILE A 5 -1.32 15.48 -7.13
CA ILE A 5 -1.41 14.06 -7.40
C ILE A 5 -2.63 13.87 -8.27
N ASP A 6 -2.39 13.38 -9.47
CA ASP A 6 -3.43 12.93 -10.36
C ASP A 6 -4.07 11.66 -9.78
N THR A 7 -5.27 11.79 -9.22
CA THR A 7 -6.01 10.67 -8.62
C THR A 7 -6.17 9.51 -9.60
N ALA A 8 -6.29 9.77 -10.91
CA ALA A 8 -6.40 8.70 -11.90
C ALA A 8 -5.12 7.84 -11.95
N LYS A 9 -3.94 8.46 -11.84
CA LYS A 9 -2.66 7.74 -11.77
C LYS A 9 -2.49 6.96 -10.48
N VAL A 10 -3.00 7.49 -9.36
CA VAL A 10 -3.00 6.75 -8.08
C VAL A 10 -3.88 5.51 -8.18
N VAL A 11 -5.08 5.65 -8.75
CA VAL A 11 -5.99 4.52 -8.98
C VAL A 11 -5.35 3.50 -9.91
N GLU A 12 -4.71 3.94 -11.00
CA GLU A 12 -3.99 3.05 -11.92
C GLU A 12 -2.91 2.25 -11.19
N VAL A 13 -2.04 2.92 -10.43
CA VAL A 13 -0.99 2.26 -9.61
C VAL A 13 -1.61 1.29 -8.60
N PHE A 14 -2.70 1.68 -7.93
CA PHE A 14 -3.40 0.80 -7.00
C PHE A 14 -3.94 -0.45 -7.69
N CYS A 15 -4.59 -0.31 -8.87
CA CYS A 15 -5.11 -1.45 -9.63
C CYS A 15 -4.00 -2.44 -10.00
N PHE A 16 -2.86 -1.94 -10.51
CA PHE A 16 -1.71 -2.80 -10.82
C PHE A 16 -1.18 -3.53 -9.59
N ILE A 17 -1.08 -2.85 -8.44
CA ILE A 17 -0.60 -3.44 -7.20
C ILE A 17 -1.61 -4.45 -6.62
N ASP A 18 -2.91 -4.17 -6.71
CA ASP A 18 -3.96 -5.06 -6.24
C ASP A 18 -3.99 -6.37 -7.03
N ASP A 19 -3.85 -6.29 -8.36
CA ASP A 19 -3.75 -7.48 -9.21
C ASP A 19 -2.45 -8.26 -8.95
N PHE A 20 -1.31 -7.56 -8.79
CA PHE A 20 -0.07 -8.18 -8.36
C PHE A 20 -0.21 -8.92 -7.02
N CYS A 21 -0.85 -8.31 -6.02
CA CYS A 21 -1.08 -8.96 -4.72
C CYS A 21 -1.90 -10.24 -4.85
N LYS A 22 -2.94 -10.27 -5.70
CA LYS A 22 -3.75 -11.48 -5.94
C LYS A 22 -2.90 -12.60 -6.54
N GLU A 23 -2.16 -12.29 -7.60
CA GLU A 23 -1.29 -13.25 -8.28
C GLU A 23 -0.21 -13.80 -7.34
N VAL A 24 0.38 -12.94 -6.51
CA VAL A 24 1.38 -13.33 -5.52
C VAL A 24 0.78 -14.21 -4.43
N GLN A 25 -0.43 -13.91 -3.96
CA GLN A 25 -1.12 -14.75 -2.97
C GLN A 25 -1.42 -16.14 -3.54
N GLU A 26 -1.88 -16.23 -4.78
CA GLU A 26 -2.08 -17.52 -5.49
C GLU A 26 -0.77 -18.29 -5.66
N TYR A 27 0.30 -17.59 -6.02
CA TYR A 27 1.64 -18.18 -6.13
C TYR A 27 2.13 -18.74 -4.78
N PHE A 28 2.01 -17.99 -3.68
CA PHE A 28 2.42 -18.48 -2.37
C PHE A 28 1.54 -19.60 -1.83
N ALA A 29 0.25 -19.62 -2.17
CA ALA A 29 -0.65 -20.72 -1.82
C ALA A 29 -0.23 -22.02 -2.53
N SER A 30 0.25 -21.94 -3.77
CA SER A 30 0.77 -23.09 -4.53
C SER A 30 2.22 -23.45 -4.20
N HIS A 31 2.99 -22.53 -3.61
CA HIS A 31 4.39 -22.70 -3.23
C HIS A 31 4.62 -22.41 -1.75
N PRO A 32 4.06 -23.23 -0.84
CA PRO A 32 4.15 -22.99 0.59
C PRO A 32 5.60 -23.05 1.07
N LEU A 33 5.96 -22.13 1.97
CA LEU A 33 7.26 -22.16 2.63
C LEU A 33 7.46 -23.46 3.41
N PRO A 34 8.71 -23.94 3.55
CA PRO A 34 9.02 -25.09 4.39
C PRO A 34 8.45 -24.93 5.81
N LYS A 35 7.91 -26.02 6.35
CA LYS A 35 7.34 -26.05 7.71
C LYS A 35 8.36 -25.52 8.72
N GLY A 36 7.94 -24.59 9.59
CA GLY A 36 8.80 -23.96 10.61
C GLY A 36 9.38 -22.59 10.24
N LEU A 37 9.30 -22.16 8.97
CA LEU A 37 9.67 -20.80 8.56
C LEU A 37 8.47 -19.82 8.57
N SER A 38 7.26 -20.35 8.55
CA SER A 38 6.01 -19.59 8.61
C SER A 38 5.45 -19.53 10.04
N GLU A 39 6.29 -19.21 11.03
CA GLU A 39 5.77 -18.75 12.32
C GLU A 39 5.35 -17.29 12.17
N LYS A 40 4.15 -17.07 11.59
CA LYS A 40 3.47 -15.79 11.78
C LYS A 40 3.12 -15.71 13.26
N HIS A 41 3.97 -15.09 14.05
CA HIS A 41 3.59 -14.65 15.39
C HIS A 41 2.28 -13.87 15.23
N PRO A 42 1.18 -14.27 15.88
CA PRO A 42 -0.06 -13.56 15.76
C PRO A 42 0.15 -12.17 16.36
N ALA A 43 0.33 -11.18 15.50
CA ALA A 43 0.24 -9.79 15.91
C ALA A 43 -1.15 -9.65 16.52
N GLY A 44 -1.23 -9.31 17.82
CA GLY A 44 -2.51 -9.22 18.53
C GLY A 44 -3.48 -8.20 17.91
N ARG A 45 -2.99 -7.34 17.02
CA ARG A 45 -3.76 -6.39 16.23
C ARG A 45 -3.78 -6.78 14.76
N ARG A 46 -4.98 -6.93 14.20
CA ARG A 46 -5.17 -7.01 12.75
C ARG A 46 -4.83 -5.67 12.11
N PRO A 47 -3.99 -5.62 11.07
CA PRO A 47 -3.75 -4.39 10.30
C PRO A 47 -5.07 -3.82 9.77
N ALA A 48 -5.19 -2.50 9.78
CA ALA A 48 -6.37 -1.80 9.24
C ALA A 48 -6.28 -1.60 7.71
N LEU A 49 -5.07 -1.68 7.15
CA LEU A 49 -4.79 -1.57 5.73
C LEU A 49 -4.51 -2.96 5.17
N SER A 50 -5.01 -3.19 3.95
CA SER A 50 -4.66 -4.35 3.13
C SER A 50 -3.22 -4.28 2.62
N GLU A 51 -2.69 -5.41 2.16
CA GLU A 51 -1.34 -5.49 1.57
C GLU A 51 -1.21 -4.58 0.33
N SER A 52 -2.25 -4.53 -0.53
CA SER A 52 -2.26 -3.67 -1.71
C SER A 52 -2.28 -2.18 -1.36
N GLU A 53 -3.04 -1.76 -0.34
CA GLU A 53 -3.01 -0.37 0.16
C GLU A 53 -1.63 0.01 0.71
N VAL A 54 -1.00 -0.87 1.51
CA VAL A 54 0.34 -0.61 2.06
C VAL A 54 1.38 -0.50 0.95
N LEU A 55 1.38 -1.43 -0.01
CA LEU A 55 2.31 -1.41 -1.13
C LEU A 55 2.09 -0.19 -2.04
N THR A 56 0.85 0.25 -2.22
CA THR A 56 0.53 1.48 -2.97
C THR A 56 1.11 2.71 -2.29
N ILE A 57 0.91 2.85 -0.97
CA ILE A 57 1.46 3.95 -0.18
C ILE A 57 2.99 3.99 -0.28
N LEU A 58 3.66 2.83 -0.19
CA LEU A 58 5.11 2.73 -0.29
C LEU A 58 5.62 3.03 -1.71
N THR A 59 4.95 2.51 -2.73
CA THR A 59 5.32 2.77 -4.13
C THR A 59 5.23 4.25 -4.44
N LEU A 60 4.12 4.89 -4.07
CA LEU A 60 3.95 6.33 -4.24
C LEU A 60 4.97 7.14 -3.43
N TYR A 61 5.36 6.69 -2.23
CA TYR A 61 6.45 7.32 -1.48
C TYR A 61 7.76 7.31 -2.27
N HIS A 62 8.15 6.16 -2.82
CA HIS A 62 9.38 6.06 -3.61
C HIS A 62 9.33 6.88 -4.90
N LEU A 63 8.16 7.00 -5.54
CA LEU A 63 7.97 7.82 -6.74
C LEU A 63 7.88 9.32 -6.45
N SER A 64 7.48 9.70 -5.23
CA SER A 64 7.25 11.11 -4.86
C SER A 64 8.52 11.93 -4.65
N GLY A 65 9.69 11.28 -4.46
CA GLY A 65 10.95 11.93 -4.15
C GLY A 65 11.06 12.51 -2.74
N PHE A 66 10.11 12.20 -1.84
CA PHE A 66 10.17 12.60 -0.45
C PHE A 66 11.32 11.89 0.28
N LYS A 67 12.10 12.66 1.06
CA LYS A 67 13.21 12.09 1.84
C LYS A 67 12.76 11.43 3.14
N CYS A 68 11.65 11.90 3.72
CA CYS A 68 11.14 11.41 5.00
C CYS A 68 9.76 10.79 4.81
N PHE A 69 9.62 9.51 5.16
CA PHE A 69 8.36 8.78 5.03
C PHE A 69 7.26 9.37 5.92
N GLU A 70 7.59 9.75 7.16
CA GLU A 70 6.64 10.38 8.09
C GLU A 70 6.00 11.63 7.46
N TYR A 71 6.83 12.53 6.93
CA TYR A 71 6.36 13.76 6.28
C TYR A 71 5.50 13.49 5.04
N TYR A 72 5.87 12.48 4.25
CA TYR A 72 5.07 12.03 3.11
C TYR A 72 3.70 11.51 3.57
N TYR A 73 3.69 10.65 4.58
CA TYR A 73 2.49 9.98 5.05
C TYR A 73 1.49 10.97 5.65
N GLU A 74 1.96 11.88 6.52
CA GLU A 74 1.10 12.90 7.12
C GLU A 74 0.51 13.86 6.08
N ARG A 75 1.37 14.35 5.17
CA ARG A 75 0.97 15.42 4.24
C ARG A 75 0.12 14.89 3.10
N LEU A 76 0.46 13.73 2.55
CA LEU A 76 -0.18 13.22 1.34
C LEU A 76 -1.23 12.16 1.63
N VAL A 77 -0.89 11.14 2.43
CA VAL A 77 -1.78 10.01 2.68
C VAL A 77 -2.92 10.42 3.60
N LEU A 78 -2.60 11.04 4.74
CA LEU A 78 -3.61 11.51 5.69
C LEU A 78 -4.23 12.85 5.29
N GLY A 79 -3.50 13.68 4.54
CA GLY A 79 -3.96 14.98 4.05
C GLY A 79 -4.80 14.86 2.79
N GLU A 80 -4.18 14.57 1.65
CA GLU A 80 -4.85 14.63 0.34
C GLU A 80 -5.71 13.38 0.07
N LEU A 81 -5.12 12.18 0.15
CA LEU A 81 -5.79 10.93 -0.26
C LEU A 81 -6.95 10.52 0.67
N LYS A 82 -6.80 10.75 1.98
CA LYS A 82 -7.87 10.44 2.94
C LYS A 82 -9.09 11.37 2.78
N ASN A 83 -8.86 12.63 2.46
CA ASN A 83 -9.94 13.60 2.28
C ASN A 83 -10.71 13.39 0.96
N ASP A 84 -10.05 12.85 -0.07
CA ASP A 84 -10.71 12.51 -1.34
C ASP A 84 -11.74 11.37 -1.15
N ARG A 85 -11.44 10.40 -0.28
CA ARG A 85 -12.36 9.29 0.07
C ARG A 85 -13.60 9.73 0.85
N LEU A 86 -13.65 10.97 1.36
CA LEU A 86 -14.78 11.55 2.11
C LEU A 86 -15.64 12.50 1.26
N ARG A 87 -15.28 12.72 -0.01
CA ARG A 87 -16.01 13.62 -0.94
C ARG A 87 -16.96 12.88 -1.89
N HIS A 88 -17.04 11.56 -1.78
CA HIS A 88 -18.02 10.69 -2.44
C HIS A 88 -18.83 9.93 -1.40
#